data_AF-A0A1M7UTX0-F1
#
_entry.id   AF-A0A1M7UTX0-F1
#
_cell.length_a   1.000
_cell.length_b   1.000
_cell.length_c   1.000
_cell.angle_alpha   90.00
_cell.angle_beta   90.00
_cell.angle_gamma   90.00
#
_symmetry.space_group_name_H-M   'P 1'
#
loop_
_entity.id
_entity.type
_entity.pdbx_description
1 polymer ?
#
loop_
_entity_poly.entity_id
_entity_poly.type
_entity_poly.pdbx_seq_one_letter_code
_entity_poly.pdbx_strand_id
1 'polypeptide(L)'
;MSEKIFGTEEWAKELIESLGEMQHNGIGDGFPCPRCGHYRMDNVLVRNALSRYASVYICSPCGMDEALRDMAGREPLPFLEWGMPLGFLEEEDEDVE
;
A
#
# COMPACT_ATOMS: atom_id res chain seq x y z
N MET A 1 -17.97 7.34 -15.44
CA MET A 1 -17.56 6.70 -14.17
C MET A 1 -17.09 5.33 -14.56
N SER A 2 -15.78 5.09 -14.52
CA SER A 2 -15.22 3.77 -14.85
C SER A 2 -15.77 2.78 -13.82
N GLU A 3 -16.37 1.68 -14.29
CA GLU A 3 -16.58 0.52 -13.44
C GLU A 3 -15.19 0.05 -13.01
N LYS A 4 -14.91 0.13 -11.72
CA LYS A 4 -13.63 -0.26 -11.13
C LYS A 4 -13.66 -1.76 -11.00
N ILE A 5 -12.83 -2.43 -11.79
CA ILE A 5 -12.78 -3.88 -11.85
C ILE A 5 -11.79 -4.34 -10.78
N PHE A 6 -12.21 -5.27 -9.93
CA PHE A 6 -11.34 -5.90 -8.94
C PHE A 6 -10.12 -6.55 -9.62
N GLY A 7 -8.95 -6.49 -8.97
CA GLY A 7 -7.72 -7.09 -9.50
C GLY A 7 -7.01 -6.31 -10.60
N THR A 8 -7.38 -5.04 -10.86
CA THR A 8 -6.60 -4.15 -11.76
C THR A 8 -5.67 -3.21 -10.99
N GLU A 9 -4.69 -2.63 -11.68
CA GLU A 9 -3.79 -1.61 -11.11
C GLU A 9 -4.57 -0.40 -10.56
N GLU A 10 -5.64 0.01 -11.24
CA GLU A 10 -6.50 1.10 -10.78
C GLU A 10 -7.24 0.73 -9.49
N TRP A 11 -7.79 -0.48 -9.40
CA TRP A 11 -8.41 -0.97 -8.17
C TRP A 11 -7.40 -1.00 -7.02
N ALA A 12 -6.21 -1.55 -7.26
CA ALA A 12 -5.16 -1.67 -6.25
C ALA A 12 -4.72 -0.30 -5.73
N LYS A 13 -4.53 0.67 -6.64
CA LYS A 13 -4.19 2.05 -6.27
C LYS A 13 -5.27 2.68 -5.41
N GLU A 14 -6.53 2.54 -5.78
CA GLU A 14 -7.64 3.14 -5.03
C GLU A 14 -7.82 2.50 -3.66
N LEU A 15 -7.66 1.18 -3.56
CA LEU A 15 -7.62 0.48 -2.28
C LEU A 15 -6.52 1.07 -1.39
N ILE A 16 -5.32 1.25 -1.91
CA ILE A 16 -4.19 1.82 -1.18
C ILE A 16 -4.46 3.27 -0.75
N GLU A 17 -5.04 4.10 -1.62
CA GLU A 17 -5.36 5.50 -1.30
C GLU A 17 -6.47 5.60 -0.23
N SER A 18 -7.44 4.68 -0.24
CA SER A 18 -8.47 4.60 0.81
C SER A 18 -7.87 4.33 2.20
N LEU A 19 -6.79 3.53 2.27
CA LEU A 19 -6.04 3.34 3.52
C LEU A 19 -5.36 4.62 3.99
N GLY A 20 -4.88 5.44 3.06
CA GLY A 20 -4.37 6.76 3.36
C GLY A 20 -5.40 7.62 4.08
N GLU A 21 -6.65 7.64 3.60
CA GLU A 21 -7.75 8.36 4.26
C GLU A 21 -8.02 7.80 5.67
N MET A 22 -8.03 6.47 5.83
CA MET A 22 -8.22 5.82 7.14
C MET A 22 -7.11 6.18 8.14
N GLN A 23 -5.85 6.22 7.68
CA GLN A 23 -4.71 6.63 8.50
C GLN A 23 -4.87 8.08 8.99
N HIS A 24 -5.25 9.02 8.11
CA HIS A 24 -5.47 10.42 8.49
C HIS A 24 -6.61 10.58 9.50
N ASN A 25 -7.63 9.72 9.43
CA ASN A 25 -8.75 9.70 10.36
C ASN A 25 -8.45 8.96 11.68
N GLY A 26 -7.22 8.47 11.88
CA GLY A 26 -6.80 7.79 13.11
C GLY A 26 -7.30 6.35 13.23
N ILE A 27 -7.81 5.75 12.16
CA ILE A 27 -8.31 4.36 12.13
C ILE A 27 -7.18 3.39 11.74
N GLY A 28 -6.06 3.90 11.24
CA GLY A 28 -4.94 3.10 10.74
C GLY A 28 -3.90 2.65 11.78
N ASP A 29 -4.12 2.86 13.08
CA ASP A 29 -3.16 2.44 14.11
C ASP A 29 -3.11 0.90 14.20
N GLY A 30 -1.90 0.35 14.28
CA GLY A 30 -1.67 -1.11 14.31
C GLY A 30 -1.84 -1.85 12.98
N PHE A 31 -2.17 -1.18 11.87
CA PHE A 31 -2.23 -1.84 10.56
C PHE A 31 -0.84 -2.19 10.01
N PRO A 32 -0.72 -3.28 9.23
CA PRO A 32 0.50 -3.59 8.52
C PRO A 32 0.81 -2.50 7.49
N CYS A 33 2.09 -2.40 7.10
CA CYS A 33 2.48 -1.47 6.05
C CYS A 33 1.79 -1.86 4.72
N PRO A 34 0.99 -0.98 4.08
CA PRO A 34 0.20 -1.33 2.90
C PRO A 34 1.06 -1.81 1.72
N ARG A 35 2.31 -1.36 1.65
CA ARG A 35 3.24 -1.75 0.58
C ARG A 35 3.86 -3.12 0.77
N CYS A 36 4.22 -3.51 1.99
CA CYS A 36 4.99 -4.75 2.23
C CYS A 36 4.29 -5.78 3.12
N GLY A 37 3.10 -5.48 3.65
CA GLY A 37 2.34 -6.37 4.54
C GLY A 37 2.93 -6.55 5.94
N HIS A 38 4.14 -6.06 6.23
CA HIS A 38 4.77 -6.23 7.55
C HIS A 38 4.27 -5.22 8.60
N TYR A 39 4.06 -5.71 9.82
CA TYR A 39 3.75 -4.92 11.03
C TYR A 39 4.99 -4.21 11.59
N ARG A 40 5.45 -3.18 10.86
CA ARG A 40 6.65 -2.40 11.21
C ARG A 40 6.47 -0.89 11.03
N MET A 41 5.21 -0.44 10.95
CA MET A 41 4.92 0.99 10.97
C MET A 41 5.13 1.54 12.38
N ASP A 42 5.58 2.80 12.47
CA ASP A 42 5.62 3.54 13.73
C ASP A 42 4.18 3.92 14.12
N ASN A 43 3.86 3.81 15.42
CA ASN A 43 2.54 4.18 15.95
C ASN A 43 2.23 5.67 15.74
N VAL A 44 3.25 6.51 15.68
CA VAL A 44 3.10 7.92 15.32
C VAL A 44 3.13 8.02 13.80
N LEU A 45 1.95 8.19 13.19
CA LEU A 45 1.77 8.19 11.74
C LEU A 45 2.80 9.05 10.98
N VAL A 46 3.02 10.29 11.40
CA VAL A 46 3.94 11.24 10.74
C VAL A 46 5.43 10.88 10.84
N ARG A 47 5.80 9.83 11.60
CA ARG A 47 7.18 9.28 11.62
C ARG A 47 7.39 8.22 10.55
N ASN A 48 6.32 7.69 9.96
CA ASN A 48 6.38 6.83 8.80
C ASN A 48 6.72 7.64 7.55
N ALA A 49 7.16 6.95 6.50
CA ALA A 49 7.38 7.60 5.21
C ALA A 49 6.04 7.79 4.50
N LEU A 50 5.81 8.96 3.92
CA LEU A 50 4.72 9.14 2.95
C LEU A 50 5.16 8.49 1.63
N SER A 51 4.34 7.62 1.05
CA SER A 51 4.66 7.03 -0.25
C SER A 51 4.81 8.11 -1.32
N ARG A 52 5.72 7.87 -2.26
CA ARG A 52 5.94 8.71 -3.44
C ARG A 52 4.95 8.43 -4.56
N TYR A 53 4.27 7.28 -4.51
CA TYR A 53 3.44 6.77 -5.60
C TYR A 53 1.94 6.77 -5.27
N ALA A 54 1.57 6.81 -3.99
CA ALA A 54 0.18 6.85 -3.52
C ALA A 54 0.04 7.73 -2.27
N SER A 55 -1.17 8.24 -2.00
CA SER A 55 -1.45 9.13 -0.87
C SER A 55 -1.60 8.38 0.46
N VAL A 56 -0.59 7.63 0.88
CA VAL A 56 -0.62 6.75 2.06
C VAL A 56 0.72 6.72 2.80
N TYR A 57 0.70 6.57 4.12
CA TYR A 57 1.92 6.32 4.89
C TYR A 57 2.32 4.84 4.82
N ILE A 58 3.62 4.62 4.65
CA ILE A 58 4.30 3.33 4.58
C ILE A 58 5.47 3.32 5.56
N CYS A 59 5.91 2.13 5.99
CA CYS A 59 7.06 2.01 6.88
C CYS A 59 8.34 2.63 6.26
N SER A 60 9.26 3.09 7.10
CA SER A 60 10.51 3.76 6.66
C SER A 60 11.36 2.93 5.68
N PRO A 61 11.53 1.60 5.85
CA PRO A 61 12.26 0.79 4.86
C PRO A 61 11.62 0.81 3.46
N CYS A 62 10.29 0.81 3.39
CA CYS A 62 9.58 0.91 2.12
C CYS A 62 9.77 2.29 1.48
N GLY A 63 9.66 3.37 2.26
CA GLY A 63 9.91 4.73 1.73
C GLY A 63 11.35 4.94 1.25
N MET A 64 12.33 4.29 1.91
CA MET A 64 13.72 4.28 1.42
C MET A 64 13.86 3.54 0.09
N ASP A 65 13.20 2.39 -0.07
CA ASP A 65 13.21 1.64 -1.33
C ASP A 65 12.59 2.45 -2.48
N GLU A 66 11.46 3.13 -2.26
CA GLU A 66 10.88 4.05 -3.25
C GLU A 66 11.87 5.15 -3.64
N ALA A 67 12.52 5.79 -2.66
CA ALA A 67 13.50 6.84 -2.92
C ALA A 67 14.72 6.33 -3.72
N LEU A 68 15.19 5.11 -3.44
CA LEU A 68 16.29 4.49 -4.18
C LEU A 68 15.90 4.10 -5.61
N ARG A 69 14.67 3.63 -5.83
CA ARG A 69 14.14 3.32 -7.17
C ARG A 69 14.05 4.56 -8.02
N ASP A 70 13.47 5.64 -7.48
CA ASP A 70 13.40 6.94 -8.15
C ASP A 70 14.81 7.45 -8.54
N MET A 71 15.76 7.40 -7.59
CA MET A 71 17.13 7.82 -7.84
C MET A 71 17.80 6.99 -8.95
N ALA A 72 17.50 5.69 -9.02
CA ALA A 72 18.04 4.78 -10.01
C ALA A 72 17.28 4.81 -11.36
N GLY A 73 16.23 5.63 -11.49
CA GLY A 73 15.36 5.65 -12.68
C GLY A 73 14.63 4.32 -12.92
N ARG A 74 14.33 3.58 -11.85
CA ARG A 74 13.58 2.32 -11.92
C ARG A 74 12.09 2.61 -11.79
N GLU A 75 11.30 1.85 -12.53
CA GLU A 75 9.84 1.92 -12.41
C GLU A 75 9.38 1.58 -10.98
N PRO A 76 8.27 2.21 -10.53
CA PRO A 76 7.61 1.85 -9.28
C PRO A 76 7.23 0.37 -9.25
N LEU A 77 7.08 -0.15 -8.03
CA LEU A 77 6.45 -1.47 -7.86
C LEU A 77 4.97 -1.36 -8.25
N PRO A 78 4.44 -2.23 -9.12
CA PRO A 78 3.01 -2.26 -9.47
C PRO A 78 2.16 -2.36 -8.21
N PHE A 79 1.01 -1.68 -8.18
CA PHE A 79 0.16 -1.65 -6.98
C PHE A 79 -0.41 -3.02 -6.65
N LEU A 80 -0.64 -3.88 -7.64
CA LEU A 80 -1.07 -5.26 -7.41
C LEU A 80 -0.04 -6.09 -6.63
N GLU A 81 1.25 -5.71 -6.66
CA GLU A 81 2.32 -6.38 -5.91
C GLU A 81 2.52 -5.79 -4.51
N TRP A 82 1.67 -4.85 -4.08
CA TRP A 82 1.72 -4.33 -2.72
C TRP A 82 1.04 -5.28 -1.74
N GLY A 83 1.56 -5.35 -0.52
CA GLY A 83 1.07 -6.27 0.51
C GLY A 83 -0.43 -6.17 0.79
N MET A 84 -1.04 -4.98 0.72
CA MET A 84 -2.49 -4.86 0.96
C MET A 84 -3.33 -5.45 -0.19
N PRO A 85 -3.17 -5.02 -1.46
CA PRO A 85 -3.86 -5.67 -2.57
C PRO A 85 -3.58 -7.17 -2.66
N LEU A 86 -2.34 -7.61 -2.46
CA LEU A 86 -1.98 -9.03 -2.45
C LEU A 86 -2.78 -9.82 -1.40
N GLY A 87 -2.97 -9.29 -0.20
CA GLY A 87 -3.78 -9.96 0.83
C GLY A 87 -5.20 -10.27 0.38
N PHE A 88 -5.84 -9.38 -0.38
CA PHE A 88 -7.19 -9.64 -0.92
C PHE A 88 -7.19 -10.59 -2.12
N LEU A 89 -6.11 -10.60 -2.91
CA LEU A 89 -5.99 -11.50 -4.06
C LEU A 89 -5.69 -12.93 -3.61
N GLU A 90 -4.88 -13.10 -2.57
CA GLU A 90 -4.55 -14.40 -1.99
C GLU A 90 -5.75 -15.01 -1.24
N GLU A 91 -6.57 -14.19 -0.56
CA GLU A 91 -7.80 -14.64 0.11
C GLU A 91 -8.81 -15.26 -0.87
N GLU A 92 -8.90 -14.78 -2.13
CA GLU A 92 -9.80 -15.38 -3.13
C GLU A 92 -9.36 -16.76 -3.63
N ASP A 93 -8.06 -17.06 -3.62
CA ASP A 93 -7.53 -18.35 -4.04
C ASP A 93 -7.82 -19.47 -3.00
N GLU A 94 -8.03 -19.12 -1.73
CA GLU A 94 -8.33 -20.07 -0.65
C GLU A 94 -9.84 -20.47 -0.59
N ASP A 95 -10.73 -19.66 -1.17
CA ASP A 95 -12.19 -19.88 -1.15
C ASP A 95 -12.70 -20.82 -2.28
N VAL A 96 -11.81 -21.44 -3.06
CA VAL A 96 -12.13 -22.30 -4.22
C VAL A 96 -12.01 -23.82 -3.93
N GLU A 97 -11.77 -24.24 -2.68
CA GLU A 97 -11.69 -25.67 -2.30
C GLU A 97 -13.01 -26.30 -1.82
#